data_AF-A0A941WY38-F1
#
_entry.id   AF-A0A941WY38-F1
#
_cell.length_a   1.000
_cell.length_b   1.000
_cell.length_c   1.000
_cell.angle_alpha   90.00
_cell.angle_beta   90.00
_cell.angle_gamma   90.00
#
_symmetry.space_group_name_H-M   'P 1'
#
loop_
_entity.id
_entity.type
_entity.pdbx_description
1 polymer ?
#
loop_
_entity_poly.entity_id
_entity_poly.type
_entity_poly.pdbx_seq_one_letter_code
_entity_poly.pdbx_strand_id
1 'polypeptide(L)'
;MYKYYSLNRPISIGSTPKGFIDFINYDARERIKDTNYEAFGEVYYEERLSAKEVHDYELKEEPTQEEKNKVLEDIKELDEIYTKIEKFKPNDEKLDNTMKKISKLIKQEIIKQMNNNLISHKEYVESIESITEDEETL
;
A
#
# COMPACT_ATOMS: atom_id res chain seq x y z
N MET A 1 -3.68 -5.27 18.59
CA MET A 1 -2.75 -6.30 18.11
C MET A 1 -2.19 -5.83 16.78
N TYR A 2 -0.88 -5.86 16.63
CA TYR A 2 -0.14 -5.47 15.44
C TYR A 2 0.39 -6.71 14.72
N LYS A 3 0.22 -6.76 13.40
CA LYS A 3 0.72 -7.84 12.54
C LYS A 3 1.92 -7.33 11.75
N TYR A 4 2.94 -8.16 11.65
CA TYR A 4 4.09 -7.94 10.79
C TYR A 4 4.39 -9.17 9.95
N TYR A 5 4.89 -8.96 8.75
CA TYR A 5 5.34 -10.00 7.83
C TYR A 5 6.85 -10.10 7.83
N SER A 6 7.38 -11.33 7.91
CA SER A 6 8.80 -11.59 7.76
C SER A 6 9.15 -11.78 6.29
N LEU A 7 9.93 -10.87 5.71
CA LEU A 7 10.11 -10.82 4.24
C LEU A 7 11.18 -11.75 3.70
N ASN A 8 12.26 -11.97 4.45
CA ASN A 8 13.51 -12.57 3.94
C ASN A 8 13.83 -13.93 4.55
N ARG A 9 13.15 -14.34 5.63
CA ARG A 9 13.41 -15.59 6.33
C ARG A 9 12.18 -16.08 7.10
N PRO A 10 12.02 -17.40 7.30
CA PRO A 10 11.05 -17.94 8.24
C PRO A 10 11.27 -17.42 9.66
N ILE A 11 10.20 -17.37 10.43
CA ILE A 11 10.20 -16.99 11.84
C ILE A 11 10.80 -18.14 12.65
N SER A 12 11.79 -17.81 13.46
CA SER A 12 12.52 -18.71 14.33
C SER A 12 13.06 -17.94 15.53
N ILE A 13 13.61 -18.66 16.51
CA ILE A 13 14.18 -18.04 17.70
C ILE A 13 15.29 -17.06 17.28
N GLY A 14 15.10 -15.78 17.60
CA GLY A 14 16.06 -14.72 17.29
C GLY A 14 15.93 -14.11 15.89
N SER A 15 15.01 -14.58 15.04
CA SER A 15 14.78 -13.98 13.72
C SER A 15 13.81 -12.80 13.73
N THR A 16 13.17 -12.53 14.88
CA THR A 16 12.22 -11.45 15.13
C THR A 16 12.46 -10.83 16.52
N PRO A 17 11.97 -9.61 16.80
CA PRO A 17 12.00 -9.02 18.14
C PRO A 17 11.32 -9.92 19.17
N LYS A 18 11.80 -9.89 20.42
CA LYS A 18 11.17 -10.62 21.53
C LYS A 18 9.81 -10.00 21.89
N GLY A 19 8.96 -10.78 22.57
CA GLY A 19 7.67 -10.29 23.05
C GLY A 19 6.51 -10.42 22.06
N PHE A 20 6.68 -11.19 20.98
CA PHE A 20 5.54 -11.58 20.15
C PHE A 20 4.60 -12.49 20.93
N ILE A 21 3.30 -12.39 20.65
CA ILE A 21 2.26 -13.21 21.27
C ILE A 21 1.88 -14.42 20.44
N ASP A 22 2.08 -14.35 19.12
CA ASP A 22 1.81 -15.44 18.20
C ASP A 22 2.64 -15.28 16.91
N PHE A 23 2.79 -16.37 16.16
CA PHE A 23 3.40 -16.35 14.84
C PHE A 23 2.94 -17.52 13.96
N ILE A 24 2.98 -17.31 12.65
CA ILE A 24 2.67 -18.32 11.63
C ILE A 24 3.85 -18.36 10.66
N ASN A 25 4.42 -19.54 10.43
CA ASN A 25 5.32 -19.77 9.30
C ASN A 25 4.52 -20.34 8.13
N TYR A 26 4.80 -19.84 6.95
CA TYR A 26 4.31 -20.42 5.71
C TYR A 26 5.23 -21.56 5.26
N ASP A 27 4.70 -22.49 4.45
CA ASP A 27 5.49 -23.61 3.92
C ASP A 27 6.55 -23.13 2.90
N ALA A 28 6.22 -22.07 2.17
CA ALA A 28 7.10 -21.38 1.23
C ALA A 28 6.91 -19.87 1.36
N ARG A 29 7.72 -19.10 0.63
CA ARG A 29 7.49 -17.66 0.53
C ARG A 29 6.18 -17.43 -0.23
N GLU A 30 5.21 -16.80 0.42
CA GLU A 30 3.87 -16.58 -0.14
C GLU A 30 3.60 -15.10 -0.35
N ARG A 31 2.83 -14.78 -1.39
CA ARG A 31 2.42 -13.42 -1.72
C ARG A 31 1.39 -12.94 -0.70
N ILE A 32 1.64 -11.80 -0.08
CA ILE A 32 0.66 -11.13 0.78
C ILE A 32 -0.49 -10.68 -0.12
N LYS A 33 -1.71 -11.11 0.23
CA LYS A 33 -2.92 -11.03 -0.58
C LYS A 33 -3.02 -9.72 -1.37
N ASP A 34 -3.00 -9.84 -2.70
CA ASP A 34 -3.19 -8.74 -3.66
C ASP A 34 -2.19 -7.57 -3.54
N THR A 35 -1.05 -7.77 -2.87
CA THR A 35 0.06 -6.79 -2.79
C THR A 35 1.26 -7.24 -3.64
N ASN A 36 2.33 -6.45 -3.74
CA ASN A 36 3.58 -6.86 -4.37
C ASN A 36 4.62 -7.43 -3.39
N TYR A 37 4.22 -7.68 -2.14
CA TYR A 37 5.11 -8.24 -1.13
C TYR A 37 4.92 -9.75 -1.01
N GLU A 38 6.03 -10.42 -0.73
CA GLU A 38 6.06 -11.84 -0.38
C GLU A 38 6.71 -11.99 0.98
N ALA A 39 6.19 -12.91 1.78
CA ALA A 39 6.63 -13.16 3.14
C ALA A 39 6.79 -14.65 3.40
N PHE A 40 7.58 -14.99 4.42
CA PHE A 40 7.74 -16.35 4.92
C PHE A 40 6.84 -16.65 6.12
N GLY A 41 6.14 -15.64 6.64
CA GLY A 41 5.29 -15.79 7.81
C GLY A 41 4.84 -14.47 8.39
N GLU A 42 4.05 -14.59 9.44
CA GLU A 42 3.40 -13.50 10.17
C GLU A 42 3.79 -13.57 11.64
N VAL A 43 4.05 -12.43 12.26
CA VAL A 43 4.32 -12.31 13.69
C VAL A 43 3.43 -11.23 14.30
N TYR A 44 2.95 -11.48 15.51
CA TYR A 44 1.93 -10.67 16.18
C TYR A 44 2.44 -10.11 17.49
N TYR A 45 2.18 -8.83 17.76
CA TYR A 45 2.56 -8.14 19.00
C TYR A 45 1.36 -7.40 19.61
N GLU A 46 1.35 -7.27 20.93
CA GLU A 46 0.35 -6.43 21.63
C GLU A 46 0.63 -4.94 21.41
N GLU A 47 1.90 -4.56 21.47
CA GLU A 47 2.39 -3.19 21.26
C GLU A 47 3.08 -3.07 19.89
N ARG A 48 3.09 -1.85 19.34
CA ARG A 48 3.71 -1.55 18.05
C ARG A 48 5.23 -1.61 18.20
N LEU A 49 5.89 -2.33 17.29
CA LEU A 49 7.35 -2.35 17.22
C LEU A 49 7.89 -0.97 16.86
N SER A 50 9.10 -0.65 17.34
CA SER A 50 9.80 0.56 16.91
C SER A 50 10.22 0.46 15.44
N ALA A 51 10.36 1.61 14.76
CA ALA A 51 10.86 1.64 13.38
C ALA A 51 12.24 0.97 13.23
N LYS A 52 13.08 1.03 14.27
CA LYS A 52 14.37 0.35 14.31
C LYS A 52 14.21 -1.17 14.32
N GLU A 53 13.30 -1.70 15.13
CA GLU A 53 13.03 -3.14 15.18
C GLU A 53 12.45 -3.65 13.87
N VAL A 54 11.48 -2.92 13.29
CA VAL A 54 10.92 -3.26 11.98
C VAL A 54 12.01 -3.32 10.92
N HIS A 55 12.90 -2.33 10.89
CA HIS A 55 14.03 -2.29 9.95
C HIS A 55 15.06 -3.41 10.19
N ASP A 56 15.59 -3.53 11.41
CA ASP A 56 16.68 -4.45 11.73
C ASP A 56 16.28 -5.92 11.56
N TYR A 57 14.99 -6.22 11.77
CA TYR A 57 14.45 -7.55 11.57
C TYR A 57 13.79 -7.74 10.20
N GLU A 58 13.87 -6.74 9.32
CA GLU A 58 13.35 -6.78 7.93
C GLU A 58 11.87 -7.17 7.86
N LEU A 59 11.10 -6.59 8.77
CA LEU A 59 9.67 -6.80 8.89
C LEU A 59 8.89 -5.79 8.05
N LYS A 60 7.71 -6.19 7.60
CA LYS A 60 6.71 -5.28 7.02
C LYS A 60 5.49 -5.25 7.92
N GLU A 61 5.19 -4.08 8.48
CA GLU A 61 3.95 -3.90 9.24
C GLU A 61 2.72 -3.97 8.33
N GLU A 62 1.67 -4.65 8.78
CA GLU A 62 0.33 -4.53 8.22
C GLU A 62 -0.31 -3.23 8.75
N PRO A 63 -0.61 -2.26 7.88
CA PRO A 63 -1.26 -1.04 8.32
C PRO A 63 -2.66 -1.34 8.85
N THR A 64 -3.07 -0.58 9.86
CA THR A 64 -4.44 -0.62 10.37
C THR A 64 -5.42 -0.16 9.29
N GLN A 65 -6.70 -0.53 9.42
CA GLN A 65 -7.72 -0.07 8.48
C GLN A 65 -7.83 1.46 8.42
N GLU A 66 -7.65 2.14 9.56
CA GLU A 66 -7.66 3.61 9.61
C GLU A 66 -6.47 4.21 8.84
N GLU A 67 -5.27 3.64 8.97
CA GLU A 67 -4.10 4.05 8.20
C GLU A 67 -4.29 3.79 6.70
N LYS A 68 -4.86 2.64 6.31
CA LYS A 68 -5.21 2.35 4.92
C LYS A 68 -6.22 3.36 4.35
N ASN A 69 -7.25 3.71 5.12
CA ASN A 69 -8.27 4.66 4.68
C ASN A 69 -7.68 6.05 4.40
N LYS A 70 -6.78 6.55 5.25
CA LYS A 70 -6.08 7.84 5.03
C LYS A 70 -5.27 7.83 3.74
N VAL A 71 -4.55 6.75 3.48
CA VAL A 71 -3.77 6.61 2.24
C VAL A 71 -4.67 6.46 1.02
N LEU A 72 -5.82 5.79 1.16
CA LEU A 72 -6.82 5.70 0.10
C LEU A 72 -7.39 7.09 -0.25
N GLU A 73 -7.65 7.95 0.74
CA GLU A 73 -8.05 9.35 0.51
C GLU A 73 -7.01 10.10 -0.33
N ASP A 74 -5.73 10.04 0.06
CA ASP A 74 -4.64 10.67 -0.70
C ASP A 74 -4.54 10.13 -2.14
N ILE A 75 -4.69 8.81 -2.31
CA ILE A 75 -4.65 8.15 -3.62
C ILE A 75 -5.85 8.59 -4.49
N LYS A 76 -7.04 8.75 -3.90
CA LYS A 76 -8.23 9.23 -4.63
C LYS A 76 -8.00 10.63 -5.19
N GLU A 77 -7.48 11.55 -4.38
CA GLU A 77 -7.16 12.91 -4.85
C GLU A 77 -6.15 12.90 -6.00
N LEU A 78 -5.13 12.04 -5.92
CA LEU A 78 -4.16 11.86 -7.01
C LEU A 78 -4.80 11.29 -8.28
N ASP A 79 -5.71 10.32 -8.17
CA ASP A 79 -6.40 9.74 -9.32
C ASP A 79 -7.35 10.74 -10.01
N GLU A 80 -8.04 11.57 -9.22
CA GLU A 80 -8.83 12.67 -9.78
C GLU A 80 -7.99 13.64 -10.60
N ILE A 81 -6.82 14.03 -10.08
CA ILE A 81 -5.88 14.92 -10.78
C ILE A 81 -5.40 14.24 -12.06
N TYR A 82 -5.01 12.97 -11.98
CA TYR A 82 -4.62 12.19 -13.15
C TYR A 82 -5.74 12.16 -14.21
N THR A 83 -6.98 11.88 -13.81
CA THR A 83 -8.14 11.87 -14.70
C THR A 83 -8.40 13.23 -15.33
N LYS A 84 -8.28 14.32 -14.57
CA LYS A 84 -8.42 15.70 -15.07
C LYS A 84 -7.34 16.02 -16.11
N ILE A 85 -6.08 15.61 -15.89
CA ILE A 85 -4.97 15.82 -16.84
C ILE A 85 -5.19 15.02 -18.13
N GLU A 86 -5.58 13.75 -18.05
CA GLU A 86 -5.80 12.91 -19.24
C GLU A 86 -6.93 13.43 -20.14
N LYS A 87 -7.98 13.99 -19.51
CA LYS A 87 -9.11 14.63 -20.20
C LYS A 87 -8.73 15.97 -20.84
N PHE A 88 -7.76 16.67 -20.28
CA PHE A 88 -7.30 17.95 -20.83
C PHE A 88 -6.53 17.74 -22.15
N LYS A 89 -6.96 18.42 -23.21
CA LYS A 89 -6.34 18.34 -24.55
C LYS A 89 -5.68 19.68 -24.90
N PRO A 90 -4.38 19.87 -24.57
CA PRO A 90 -3.67 21.08 -24.95
C PRO A 90 -3.43 21.15 -26.46
N ASN A 91 -3.44 22.36 -27.00
CA ASN A 91 -3.06 22.64 -28.38
C ASN A 91 -1.55 22.86 -28.57
N ASP A 92 -0.78 22.85 -27.48
CA ASP A 92 0.67 23.02 -27.48
C ASP A 92 1.37 21.68 -27.25
N GLU A 93 2.24 21.28 -28.18
CA GLU A 93 2.94 19.98 -28.15
C GLU A 93 3.88 19.84 -26.94
N LYS A 94 4.53 20.93 -26.53
CA LYS A 94 5.44 20.91 -25.38
C LYS A 94 4.65 20.72 -24.08
N LEU A 95 3.48 21.35 -23.99
CA LEU A 95 2.56 21.19 -22.88
C LEU A 95 1.99 19.77 -22.83
N ASP A 96 1.56 19.22 -23.97
CA ASP A 96 1.10 17.82 -24.08
C ASP A 96 2.17 16.83 -23.57
N ASN A 97 3.40 16.98 -24.06
CA ASN A 97 4.53 16.14 -23.62
C ASN A 97 4.85 16.29 -22.13
N THR A 98 4.68 17.49 -21.57
CA THR A 98 4.88 17.73 -20.14
C THR A 98 3.77 17.08 -19.31
N MET A 99 2.51 17.22 -19.74
CA MET A 99 1.37 16.60 -19.08
C MET A 99 1.45 15.09 -19.08
N LYS A 100 1.86 14.46 -20.20
CA LYS A 100 2.13 13.01 -20.26
C LYS A 100 3.17 12.56 -19.24
N LYS A 101 4.24 13.34 -19.03
CA LYS A 101 5.25 13.04 -18.00
C LYS A 101 4.67 13.15 -16.59
N ILE A 102 3.86 14.18 -16.32
CA ILE A 102 3.19 14.38 -15.03
C ILE A 102 2.21 13.23 -14.76
N SER A 103 1.33 12.89 -15.71
CA SER A 103 0.43 11.74 -15.63
C SER A 103 1.16 10.45 -15.27
N LYS A 104 2.33 10.21 -15.90
CA LYS A 104 3.16 9.05 -15.60
C LYS A 104 3.67 9.06 -14.15
N LEU A 105 4.13 10.22 -13.66
CA LEU A 105 4.61 10.37 -12.28
C LEU A 105 3.48 10.16 -11.27
N ILE A 106 2.28 10.67 -11.54
CA ILE A 106 1.11 10.47 -10.66
C ILE A 106 0.77 8.98 -10.57
N LYS A 107 0.67 8.28 -11.71
CA LYS A 107 0.45 6.81 -11.71
C LYS A 107 1.49 6.07 -10.89
N GLN A 108 2.77 6.46 -11.02
CA GLN A 108 3.85 5.84 -10.28
C GLN A 108 3.72 6.08 -8.77
N GLU A 109 3.32 7.29 -8.36
CA GLU A 109 3.10 7.59 -6.95
C GLU A 109 1.90 6.83 -6.38
N ILE A 110 0.77 6.74 -7.11
CA ILE A 110 -0.38 5.92 -6.71
C ILE A 110 0.04 4.47 -6.45
N ILE A 111 0.73 3.85 -7.42
CA ILE A 111 1.22 2.46 -7.29
C ILE A 111 2.19 2.34 -6.10
N LYS A 112 3.07 3.33 -5.89
CA LYS A 112 4.01 3.35 -4.78
C LYS A 112 3.30 3.43 -3.43
N GLN A 113 2.31 4.29 -3.29
CA GLN A 113 1.49 4.43 -2.07
C GLN A 113 0.72 3.15 -1.78
N MET A 114 0.09 2.56 -2.81
CA MET A 114 -0.62 1.29 -2.66
C MET A 114 0.29 0.18 -2.15
N ASN A 115 1.45 0.00 -2.79
CA ASN A 115 2.42 -1.01 -2.39
C ASN A 115 2.93 -0.77 -0.96
N ASN A 116 3.35 0.46 -0.66
CA ASN A 116 3.93 0.77 0.64
C ASN A 116 2.96 0.55 1.80
N ASN A 117 1.66 0.63 1.55
CA ASN A 117 0.63 0.51 2.57
C ASN A 117 -0.19 -0.78 2.45
N LEU A 118 0.30 -1.77 1.69
CA LEU A 118 -0.36 -3.07 1.50
C LEU A 118 -1.84 -2.92 1.10
N ILE A 119 -2.10 -1.92 0.25
CA ILE A 119 -3.41 -1.68 -0.35
C ILE A 119 -3.45 -2.46 -1.66
N SER A 120 -4.41 -3.36 -1.75
CA SER A 120 -4.68 -4.13 -2.95
C SER A 120 -5.28 -3.27 -4.06
N HIS A 121 -5.16 -3.74 -5.30
CA HIS A 121 -5.86 -3.11 -6.42
C HIS A 121 -7.39 -3.10 -6.22
N LYS A 122 -7.92 -4.14 -5.57
CA LYS A 122 -9.34 -4.25 -5.25
C LYS A 122 -9.79 -3.15 -4.27
N GLU A 123 -9.08 -2.98 -3.15
CA GLU A 123 -9.36 -1.92 -2.16
C GLU A 123 -9.33 -0.53 -2.82
N TYR A 124 -8.35 -0.30 -3.70
CA TYR A 124 -8.27 0.94 -4.47
C TYR A 124 -9.49 1.17 -5.35
N VAL A 125 -9.88 0.19 -6.18
CA VAL A 125 -11.02 0.31 -7.10
C VAL A 125 -12.32 0.54 -6.34
N GLU A 126 -12.59 -0.23 -5.28
CA GLU A 126 -13.77 -0.05 -4.42
C GLU A 126 -13.81 1.37 -3.82
N SER A 127 -12.63 1.91 -3.47
CA SER A 127 -12.53 3.27 -2.95
C SER A 127 -12.87 4.34 -3.99
N ILE A 128 -12.55 4.13 -5.26
CA ILE A 128 -12.87 5.07 -6.35
C ILE A 128 -14.35 4.96 -6.75
N GLU A 129 -14.89 3.74 -6.84
CA GLU A 129 -16.30 3.50 -7.19
C GLU A 129 -17.27 4.10 -6.16
N SER A 130 -16.91 4.11 -4.87
CA SER A 130 -17.71 4.78 -3.82
C SER A 130 -17.98 6.27 -4.08
N ILE A 131 -17.12 6.97 -4.85
CA ILE A 131 -17.33 8.38 -5.22
C ILE A 131 -18.40 8.52 -6.30
N THR A 132 -18.44 7.58 -7.25
CA THR A 132 -19.36 7.68 -8.40
C THR A 132 -20.82 7.53 -8.00
N GLU A 133 -21.11 6.81 -6.91
CA GLU A 133 -22.47 6.70 -6.36
C GLU A 133 -22.90 7.95 -5.57
N ASP A 134 -21.96 8.63 -4.91
CA ASP A 134 -22.23 9.85 -4.13
C ASP A 134 -22.42 11.09 -5.04
N GLU A 135 -21.78 11.15 -6.22
CA GLU A 135 -21.96 12.24 -7.19
C GLU A 135 -23.26 12.12 -8.04
N GLU A 136 -23.84 10.93 -8.20
CA GLU A 136 -25.08 10.72 -8.96
C GLU A 136 -26.37 11.00 -8.17
N THR A 137 -26.28 11.22 -6.85
CA THR A 137 -27.44 11.43 -5.97
C THR A 137 -27.71 12.89 -5.57
N LEU A 138 -26.99 13.86 -6.17
CA LEU A 138 -27.12 15.31 -5.98
C LEU A 138 -27.68 16.03 -7.22
#